data_AF-A0A354HBL8-F1
#
_entry.id   AF-A0A354HBL8-F1
#
_cell.length_a   1.000
_cell.length_b   1.000
_cell.length_c   1.000
_cell.angle_alpha   90.00
_cell.angle_beta   90.00
_cell.angle_gamma   90.00
#
_symmetry.space_group_name_H-M   'P 1'
#
loop_
_entity.id
_entity.type
_entity.pdbx_description
1 polymer ?
#
loop_
_entity_poly.entity_id
_entity_poly.type
_entity_poly.pdbx_seq_one_letter_code
_entity_poly.pdbx_strand_id
1 'polypeptide(L)'
;MEKYTCHDCGKSIENNEEYMPYKVGSEVYTKCKACHQKDPVLKNFQQTEVYSRVVGYIRPVTQWNKGKQAEFADRNEYVVTDGACASC
;
A
#
# COMPACT_ATOMS: atom_id res chain seq x y z
N MET A 1 19.78 -3.37 -26.87
CA MET A 1 18.44 -2.76 -27.02
C MET A 1 17.91 -2.51 -25.63
N GLU A 2 17.89 -1.25 -25.21
CA GLU A 2 17.35 -0.88 -23.90
C GLU A 2 15.82 -0.96 -24.00
N LYS A 3 15.22 -1.92 -23.29
CA LYS A 3 13.76 -2.07 -23.21
C LYS A 3 13.29 -1.27 -22.00
N TYR A 4 12.71 -0.11 -22.24
CA TYR A 4 12.09 0.69 -21.18
C TYR A 4 10.70 0.12 -20.88
N THR A 5 10.32 0.01 -19.61
CA THR A 5 8.99 -0.47 -19.21
C THR A 5 8.20 0.69 -18.65
N CYS A 6 6.96 0.87 -19.12
CA CYS A 6 6.08 1.91 -18.62
C CYS A 6 5.62 1.57 -17.19
N HIS A 7 5.78 2.51 -16.26
CA HIS A 7 5.37 2.41 -14.85
C HIS A 7 3.87 2.16 -14.67
N ASP A 8 3.03 2.81 -15.46
CA ASP A 8 1.57 2.74 -15.29
C ASP A 8 0.91 1.50 -15.93
N CYS A 9 1.36 1.10 -17.13
CA CYS A 9 0.72 0.03 -17.91
C CYS A 9 1.57 -1.23 -18.10
N GLY A 10 2.83 -1.23 -17.66
CA GLY A 10 3.73 -2.37 -17.78
C GLY A 10 4.16 -2.71 -19.21
N LYS A 11 3.76 -1.92 -20.22
CA LYS A 11 4.16 -2.15 -21.61
C LYS A 11 5.64 -1.85 -21.82
N SER A 12 6.31 -2.70 -22.58
CA SER A 12 7.65 -2.43 -23.11
C SER A 12 7.57 -1.39 -24.22
N ILE A 13 8.37 -0.34 -24.10
CA ILE A 13 8.49 0.73 -25.08
C ILE A 13 9.53 0.27 -26.10
N GLU A 14 9.13 0.16 -27.36
CA GLU A 14 10.02 -0.23 -28.45
C GLU A 14 10.80 0.98 -28.99
N ASN A 15 11.90 0.71 -29.70
CA ASN A 15 12.71 1.75 -30.31
C ASN A 15 11.81 2.60 -31.23
N ASN A 16 11.76 3.91 -30.94
CA ASN A 16 11.01 4.97 -31.64
C ASN A 16 9.62 5.32 -31.06
N GLU A 17 9.21 4.74 -29.93
CA GLU A 17 8.03 5.22 -29.20
C GLU A 17 8.39 6.34 -28.20
N GLU A 18 7.61 7.44 -28.20
CA GLU A 18 7.80 8.54 -27.26
C GLU A 18 7.51 8.12 -25.81
N TYR A 19 8.42 8.47 -24.90
CA TYR A 19 8.32 8.19 -23.48
C TYR A 19 8.75 9.38 -22.63
N MET A 20 8.17 9.47 -21.43
CA MET A 20 8.41 10.54 -20.45
C MET A 20 9.12 9.97 -19.21
N PRO A 21 10.38 10.34 -18.97
CA PRO A 21 11.12 9.93 -17.78
C PRO A 21 10.80 10.84 -16.57
N TYR A 22 10.71 10.24 -15.40
CA TYR A 22 10.53 10.88 -14.10
C TYR A 22 11.69 10.47 -13.20
N LYS A 23 12.43 11.45 -12.69
CA LYS A 23 13.53 11.22 -11.77
C LYS A 23 13.06 11.37 -10.33
N VAL A 24 13.12 10.29 -9.55
CA VAL A 24 12.83 10.29 -8.11
C VAL A 24 14.10 9.90 -7.39
N GLY A 25 14.84 10.91 -6.90
CA GLY A 25 16.16 10.68 -6.31
C GLY A 25 17.14 10.06 -7.31
N SER A 26 17.55 8.82 -7.04
CA SER A 26 18.47 8.03 -7.89
C SER A 26 17.74 7.11 -8.88
N GLU A 27 16.43 6.91 -8.72
CA GLU A 27 15.64 6.02 -9.57
C GLU A 27 14.97 6.78 -10.72
N VAL A 28 14.86 6.12 -11.87
CA VAL A 28 14.22 6.68 -13.06
C VAL A 28 13.02 5.82 -13.42
N TYR A 29 11.83 6.44 -13.37
CA TYR A 29 10.57 5.83 -13.77
C TYR A 29 10.20 6.34 -15.16
N THR A 30 9.67 5.49 -16.02
CA THR A 30 9.30 5.89 -17.38
C THR A 30 7.81 5.67 -17.61
N LYS A 31 7.13 6.64 -18.23
CA LYS A 31 5.75 6.48 -18.70
C LYS A 31 5.69 6.58 -20.23
N CYS A 32 4.83 5.80 -20.88
CA CYS A 32 4.55 6.00 -22.30
C CYS A 32 3.69 7.26 -22.53
N LYS A 33 3.74 7.81 -23.74
CA LYS A 33 2.93 8.99 -24.13
C LYS A 33 1.45 8.87 -23.77
N ALA A 34 0.84 7.72 -24.04
CA ALA A 34 -0.57 7.47 -23.77
C ALA A 34 -0.92 7.50 -22.27
N CYS A 35 -0.05 6.96 -21.41
CA CYS A 35 -0.24 7.01 -19.95
C CYS A 35 0.00 8.41 -19.39
N HIS A 36 1.04 9.10 -19.85
CA HIS A 36 1.32 10.48 -19.44
C HIS A 36 0.19 11.45 -19.83
N GLN A 37 -0.39 11.31 -21.03
CA GLN A 37 -1.51 12.13 -21.46
C GLN A 37 -2.80 11.87 -20.66
N LYS A 38 -3.00 10.64 -20.16
CA LYS A 38 -4.13 10.31 -19.29
C LYS A 38 -3.95 10.85 -17.88
N ASP A 39 -2.76 10.66 -17.31
CA ASP A 39 -2.40 11.16 -15.99
C ASP A 39 -0.89 11.51 -15.95
N PRO A 40 -0.55 12.82 -15.92
CA PRO A 40 0.84 13.26 -15.89
C PRO A 40 1.51 13.03 -14.52
N VAL A 41 0.76 12.64 -13.49
CA VAL A 41 1.29 12.44 -12.13
C VAL A 41 1.84 11.03 -11.95
N LEU A 42 3.08 10.92 -11.46
CA LEU A 42 3.65 9.63 -11.07
C LEU A 42 3.04 9.18 -9.73
N LYS A 43 2.31 8.06 -9.75
CA LYS A 43 1.66 7.48 -8.56
C LYS A 43 2.35 6.16 -8.19
N ASN A 44 2.25 5.76 -6.92
CA ASN A 44 2.73 4.47 -6.41
C ASN A 44 4.22 4.18 -6.70
N PHE A 45 5.06 5.21 -6.83
CA PHE A 45 6.51 5.07 -6.99
C PHE A 45 7.23 4.85 -5.66
N GLN A 46 6.58 5.17 -4.54
CA GLN A 46 7.10 4.95 -3.21
C GLN A 46 5.97 4.53 -2.28
N GLN A 47 6.27 3.61 -1.37
CA GLN A 47 5.33 3.25 -0.32
C GLN A 47 5.12 4.42 0.64
N THR A 48 3.87 4.85 0.80
CA THR A 48 3.51 5.91 1.75
C THR A 48 3.47 5.35 3.17
N GLU A 49 4.17 5.98 4.10
CA GLU A 49 4.03 5.67 5.53
C GLU A 49 2.78 6.33 6.09
N VAL A 50 1.82 5.49 6.52
CA VAL A 50 0.57 5.95 7.11
C VAL A 50 0.72 6.03 8.63
N TYR A 51 0.41 7.20 9.18
CA TYR A 51 0.45 7.46 10.61
C TYR A 51 -0.96 7.63 11.18
N SER A 52 -1.20 7.10 12.37
CA SER A 52 -2.48 7.25 13.07
C SER A 52 -2.27 7.43 14.58
N ARG A 53 -3.23 8.07 15.24
CA ARG A 53 -3.24 8.29 16.69
C ARG A 53 -4.17 7.27 17.35
N VAL A 54 -3.60 6.22 17.92
CA VAL A 54 -4.37 5.13 18.57
C VAL A 54 -4.40 5.24 20.10
N VAL A 55 -3.26 5.56 20.74
CA VAL A 55 -3.10 5.60 22.22
C VAL A 55 -2.61 6.96 22.72
N GLY A 56 -3.04 8.04 22.07
CA GLY A 56 -2.72 9.42 22.47
C GLY A 56 -1.55 10.08 21.74
N TYR A 57 -0.75 9.34 20.97
CA TYR A 57 0.30 9.90 20.09
C TYR A 57 0.32 9.25 18.71
N ILE A 58 1.01 9.91 17.77
CA ILE A 58 1.08 9.52 16.36
C ILE A 58 2.12 8.40 16.17
N ARG A 59 1.74 7.27 15.55
CA ARG A 59 2.63 6.14 15.26
C ARG A 59 2.44 5.57 13.85
N PRO A 60 3.46 4.96 13.23
CA PRO A 60 3.32 4.25 11.97
C PRO A 60 2.36 3.06 12.12
N VAL A 61 1.32 3.02 11.30
CA VAL A 61 0.28 1.99 11.33
C VAL A 61 0.85 0.61 10.95
N THR A 62 1.85 0.58 10.06
CA THR A 62 2.51 -0.65 9.58
C THR A 62 3.20 -1.44 10.68
N GLN A 63 3.77 -0.76 11.68
CA GLN A 63 4.43 -1.39 12.83
C GLN A 63 3.42 -1.86 13.89
N TRP A 64 2.35 -1.09 14.10
CA TRP A 64 1.34 -1.38 15.11
C TRP A 64 0.41 -2.55 14.72
N ASN A 65 0.02 -2.66 13.46
CA ASN A 65 -0.96 -3.65 13.01
C ASN A 65 -0.50 -5.10 13.23
N LYS A 66 0.78 -5.41 12.96
CA LYS A 66 1.31 -6.77 13.15
C LYS A 66 1.22 -7.23 14.60
N GLY A 67 1.61 -6.36 15.54
CA GLY A 67 1.56 -6.67 16.97
C GLY A 67 0.12 -6.79 17.49
N LYS A 68 -0.77 -5.86 17.11
CA LYS A 68 -2.18 -5.92 17.51
C LYS A 68 -2.91 -7.16 16.97
N GLN A 69 -2.60 -7.59 15.75
CA GLN A 69 -3.20 -8.80 15.18
C GLN A 69 -2.77 -10.05 15.95
N ALA A 70 -1.49 -10.15 16.33
CA ALA A 70 -1.01 -11.23 17.19
C ALA A 70 -1.68 -11.19 18.58
N GLU A 71 -1.68 -10.02 19.24
CA GLU A 71 -2.38 -9.85 20.53
C GLU A 71 -3.87 -10.17 20.45
N PHE A 72 -4.52 -9.92 19.31
CA PHE A 72 -5.93 -10.26 19.10
C PHE A 72 -6.14 -11.76 18.97
N ALA A 73 -5.24 -12.47 18.28
CA ALA A 73 -5.28 -13.93 18.15
C ALA A 73 -5.09 -14.63 19.50
N ASP A 74 -4.33 -14.04 20.43
CA ASP A 74 -4.11 -14.56 21.78
C ASP A 74 -5.31 -14.34 22.72
N ARG A 75 -6.34 -13.60 22.31
CA ARG A 75 -7.51 -13.33 23.14
C ARG A 75 -8.41 -14.56 23.22
N ASN A 76 -8.76 -14.96 24.44
CA ASN A 76 -9.79 -15.94 24.67
C ASN A 76 -11.10 -15.23 25.02
N GLU A 77 -12.19 -15.60 24.33
CA GLU A 77 -13.52 -15.13 24.66
C GLU A 77 -14.04 -15.84 25.91
N TYR A 78 -14.72 -15.09 26.78
CA TYR A 78 -15.42 -15.68 27.89
C TYR A 78 -16.70 -16.36 27.38
N VAL A 79 -16.76 -17.68 27.47
CA VAL A 79 -17.98 -18.43 27.18
C VAL A 79 -18.81 -18.46 28.45
N VAL A 80 -19.99 -17.84 28.39
CA VAL A 80 -21.02 -18.03 29.42
C VAL A 80 -21.53 -19.46 29.27
N THR A 81 -21.06 -20.37 30.13
CA THR A 81 -21.68 -21.69 30.27
C THR A 81 -23.11 -21.46 30.78
N ASP A 82 -24.08 -22.03 30.07
CA ASP A 82 -25.53 -21.85 30.22
C ASP A 82 -26.01 -21.24 31.54
N GLY A 83 -26.78 -20.16 31.40
CA GLY A 83 -27.30 -19.38 32.50
C GLY A 83 -27.93 -20.24 33.59
N ALA A 84 -27.50 -20.00 34.83
CA ALA A 84 -28.20 -20.41 36.04
C ALA A 84 -29.54 -19.67 36.24
N CYS A 85 -30.27 -19.39 35.15
CA CYS A 85 -31.65 -18.92 35.17
C CYS A 85 -32.41 -19.46 33.96
N ALA A 86 -32.79 -20.74 34.03
CA ALA A 86 -33.81 -21.34 33.16
C ALA A 86 -35.17 -21.42 33.89
N SER A 87 -35.38 -20.61 34.93
CA SER A 87 -36.65 -20.55 35.68
C SER A 87 -36.90 -19.15 36.25
N CYS A 88 -37.35 -18.24 35.40
CA CYS A 88 -38.17 -17.10 35.80
C CYS A 88 -39.22 -16.85 34.72
#